data_AF-A0A4R4WV41-F1
#
_entry.id   AF-A0A4R4WV41-F1
#
_cell.length_a   1.000
_cell.length_b   1.000
_cell.length_c   1.000
_cell.angle_alpha   90.00
_cell.angle_beta   90.00
_cell.angle_gamma   90.00
#
_symmetry.space_group_name_H-M   'P 1'
#
loop_
_entity.id
_entity.type
_entity.pdbx_description
1 polymer ?
#
loop_
_entity_poly.entity_id
_entity_poly.type
_entity_poly.pdbx_seq_one_letter_code
_entity_poly.pdbx_strand_id
1 'polypeptide(L)'
;MDLLLVACQVLLGVVFAVSAFTKLRSGAAVRSFAASLTMVPESLRLPAAGAVAAGEAVTAVLMLIPQAGLALSAILLAGFTLVIMVSIRKGVRAPCRCFGFSATPLGRVHLVRNALLLLVVVLGGTGLIFSGGPPDAAGLAVAVPAGLAGAIVLIAFDDIAGLFMETSGSV
;
A
#
# COMPACT_ATOMS: atom_id res chain seq x y z
N MET A 1 12.81 -5.07 20.06
CA MET A 1 12.53 -5.19 18.60
C MET A 1 11.07 -5.50 18.33
N ASP A 2 10.35 -6.03 19.30
CA ASP A 2 8.94 -6.44 19.20
C ASP A 2 8.01 -5.23 18.96
N LEU A 3 8.31 -4.08 19.58
CA LEU A 3 7.64 -2.81 19.31
C LEU A 3 7.67 -2.43 17.82
N LEU A 4 8.85 -2.52 17.20
CA LEU A 4 9.06 -2.19 15.80
C LEU A 4 8.26 -3.13 14.89
N LEU A 5 8.29 -4.43 15.19
CA LEU A 5 7.52 -5.44 14.45
C LEU A 5 6.03 -5.12 14.47
N VAL A 6 5.46 -4.89 15.66
CA VAL A 6 4.02 -4.57 15.81
C VAL A 6 3.67 -3.27 15.08
N ALA A 7 4.48 -2.23 15.22
CA ALA A 7 4.24 -0.96 14.53
C ALA A 7 4.21 -1.14 13.01
N CYS A 8 5.14 -1.93 12.46
CA CYS A 8 5.18 -2.25 11.02
C CYS A 8 3.97 -3.10 10.59
N GLN A 9 3.56 -4.10 11.39
CA GLN A 9 2.38 -4.92 11.11
C GLN A 9 1.10 -4.09 11.08
N VAL A 10 0.91 -3.22 12.08
CA VAL A 10 -0.25 -2.32 12.15
C VAL A 10 -0.24 -1.37 10.96
N LEU A 11 0.91 -0.75 10.66
CA LEU A 11 1.04 0.18 9.55
C LEU A 11 0.67 -0.46 8.22
N LEU A 12 1.33 -1.57 7.87
CA LEU A 12 1.12 -2.26 6.61
C LEU A 12 -0.28 -2.87 6.54
N GLY A 13 -0.75 -3.49 7.63
CA GLY A 13 -2.08 -4.08 7.71
C GLY A 13 -3.18 -3.06 7.45
N VAL A 14 -3.08 -1.87 8.04
CA VAL A 14 -4.04 -0.77 7.82
C VAL A 14 -3.95 -0.23 6.39
N VAL A 15 -2.75 -0.03 5.85
CA VAL A 15 -2.56 0.41 4.45
C VAL A 15 -3.22 -0.57 3.47
N PHE A 16 -2.96 -1.87 3.62
CA PHE A 16 -3.57 -2.90 2.77
C PHE A 16 -5.08 -3.04 3.00
N ALA A 17 -5.56 -2.92 4.23
CA ALA A 17 -6.98 -2.97 4.54
C ALA A 17 -7.75 -1.81 3.88
N VAL A 18 -7.23 -0.58 4.00
CA VAL A 18 -7.81 0.61 3.35
C VAL A 18 -7.74 0.48 1.83
N SER A 19 -6.61 0.01 1.30
CA SER A 19 -6.42 -0.26 -0.13
C SER A 19 -7.43 -1.27 -0.67
N ALA A 20 -7.66 -2.37 0.07
CA ALA A 20 -8.63 -3.40 -0.32
C ALA A 20 -10.07 -2.89 -0.19
N PHE A 21 -10.41 -2.22 0.92
CA PHE A 21 -11.73 -1.66 1.16
C PHE A 21 -12.14 -0.66 0.07
N THR A 22 -11.25 0.24 -0.32
CA THR A 22 -11.54 1.23 -1.39
C THR A 22 -11.83 0.57 -2.74
N LYS A 23 -11.25 -0.60 -3.03
CA LYS A 23 -11.49 -1.37 -4.25
C LYS A 23 -12.72 -2.27 -4.17
N LEU A 24 -12.99 -2.89 -3.02
CA LEU A 24 -14.05 -3.87 -2.83
C LEU A 24 -15.37 -3.28 -2.34
N ARG A 25 -15.40 -2.02 -1.90
CA ARG A 25 -16.61 -1.37 -1.34
C ARG A 25 -17.83 -1.38 -2.26
N SER A 26 -17.63 -1.49 -3.58
CA SER A 26 -18.74 -1.59 -4.54
C SER A 26 -18.30 -2.22 -5.86
N GLY A 27 -19.24 -2.85 -6.57
CA GLY A 27 -19.00 -3.34 -7.93
C GLY A 27 -18.64 -2.24 -8.93
N ALA A 28 -19.05 -0.99 -8.67
CA ALA A 28 -18.60 0.17 -9.45
C ALA A 28 -17.10 0.48 -9.20
N ALA A 29 -16.64 0.38 -7.95
CA ALA A 29 -15.24 0.58 -7.59
C ALA A 29 -14.35 -0.48 -8.26
N VAL A 30 -14.72 -1.76 -8.20
CA VAL A 30 -13.98 -2.84 -8.88
C VAL A 30 -13.90 -2.60 -10.39
N ARG A 31 -15.01 -2.26 -11.04
CA ARG A 31 -15.03 -1.94 -12.48
C ARG A 31 -14.16 -0.74 -12.81
N SER A 32 -14.17 0.31 -11.98
CA SER A 32 -13.34 1.48 -12.18
C SER A 32 -11.84 1.17 -12.05
N PHE A 33 -11.48 0.27 -11.13
CA PHE A 33 -10.10 -0.20 -10.99
C PHE A 33 -9.70 -1.10 -12.17
N ALA A 34 -10.55 -2.03 -12.57
CA ALA A 34 -10.36 -2.85 -13.76
C ALA A 34 -10.12 -2.00 -15.02
N ALA A 35 -10.87 -0.93 -15.21
CA ALA A 35 -10.70 0.00 -16.33
C ALA A 35 -9.33 0.70 -16.33
N SER A 36 -8.71 0.89 -15.15
CA SER A 36 -7.36 1.47 -15.04
C SER A 36 -6.23 0.50 -15.43
N LEU A 37 -6.51 -0.81 -15.50
CA LEU A 37 -5.55 -1.84 -15.91
C LEU A 37 -5.42 -1.92 -17.44
N THR A 38 -5.07 -0.80 -18.08
CA THR A 38 -5.02 -0.67 -19.55
C THR A 38 -3.99 -1.61 -20.20
N MET A 39 -2.98 -2.05 -19.45
CA MET A 39 -1.96 -3.01 -19.89
C MET A 39 -2.44 -4.47 -19.91
N VAL A 40 -3.57 -4.76 -19.27
CA VAL A 40 -4.17 -6.10 -19.21
C VAL A 40 -5.22 -6.21 -20.32
N PRO A 41 -5.31 -7.35 -21.02
CA PRO A 41 -6.38 -7.62 -21.98
C PRO A 41 -7.76 -7.37 -21.36
N GLU A 42 -8.68 -6.82 -22.13
CA GLU A 42 -9.99 -6.38 -21.62
C GLU A 42 -10.77 -7.50 -20.91
N SER A 43 -10.72 -8.72 -21.45
CA SER A 43 -11.32 -9.91 -20.86
C SER A 43 -10.75 -10.30 -19.49
N LEU A 44 -9.52 -9.88 -19.18
CA LEU A 44 -8.82 -10.20 -17.94
C LEU A 44 -8.78 -9.04 -16.93
N ARG A 45 -9.28 -7.85 -17.29
CA ARG A 45 -9.22 -6.67 -16.40
C ARG A 45 -10.02 -6.86 -15.11
N LEU A 46 -11.25 -7.36 -15.20
CA LEU A 46 -12.07 -7.64 -14.03
C LEU A 46 -11.47 -8.72 -13.12
N PRO A 47 -11.10 -9.92 -13.62
CA PRO A 47 -10.51 -10.93 -12.76
C PRO A 47 -9.16 -10.49 -12.18
N ALA A 48 -8.33 -9.77 -12.93
CA ALA A 48 -7.09 -9.21 -12.40
C ALA A 48 -7.35 -8.17 -11.29
N ALA A 49 -8.31 -7.27 -11.48
CA ALA A 49 -8.71 -6.30 -10.46
C ALA A 49 -9.21 -6.98 -9.17
N GLY A 50 -10.04 -8.01 -9.31
CA GLY A 50 -10.52 -8.83 -8.20
C GLY A 50 -9.38 -9.57 -7.49
N ALA A 51 -8.47 -10.19 -8.23
CA ALA A 51 -7.33 -10.91 -7.69
C ALA A 51 -6.38 -10.00 -6.90
N VAL A 52 -6.10 -8.80 -7.42
CA VAL A 52 -5.27 -7.81 -6.71
C VAL A 52 -5.97 -7.34 -5.43
N ALA A 53 -7.25 -6.97 -5.50
CA ALA A 53 -7.98 -6.51 -4.32
C ALA A 53 -8.15 -7.61 -3.25
N ALA A 54 -8.35 -8.86 -3.68
CA ALA A 54 -8.34 -10.02 -2.79
C ALA A 54 -6.95 -10.22 -2.18
N GLY A 55 -5.87 -10.12 -2.96
CA GLY A 55 -4.50 -10.21 -2.47
C GLY A 55 -4.18 -9.15 -1.41
N GLU A 56 -4.64 -7.92 -1.60
CA GLU A 56 -4.51 -6.84 -0.60
C GLU A 56 -5.29 -7.18 0.70
N ALA A 57 -6.54 -7.64 0.59
CA ALA A 57 -7.34 -8.04 1.75
C ALA A 57 -6.71 -9.22 2.51
N VAL A 58 -6.26 -10.22 1.76
CA VAL A 58 -5.54 -11.40 2.28
C VAL A 58 -4.26 -10.95 2.99
N THR A 59 -3.49 -10.04 2.42
CA THR A 59 -2.28 -9.49 3.06
C THR A 59 -2.60 -8.80 4.38
N ALA A 60 -3.68 -8.01 4.45
CA ALA A 60 -4.09 -7.35 5.69
C ALA A 60 -4.43 -8.36 6.80
N VAL A 61 -5.10 -9.47 6.45
CA VAL A 61 -5.42 -10.55 7.41
C VAL A 61 -4.17 -11.35 7.78
N LEU A 62 -3.30 -11.67 6.81
CA LEU A 62 -2.05 -12.38 7.06
C LEU A 62 -1.06 -11.57 7.88
N MET A 63 -1.28 -10.28 8.11
CA MET A 63 -0.48 -9.49 9.04
C MET A 63 -0.57 -9.97 10.49
N LEU A 64 -1.56 -10.80 10.83
CA LEU A 64 -1.62 -11.56 12.08
C LEU A 64 -0.52 -12.64 12.18
N ILE A 65 0.03 -13.09 11.04
CA ILE A 65 1.13 -14.05 10.93
C ILE A 65 2.31 -13.33 10.28
N PRO A 66 3.22 -12.71 11.06
CA PRO A 66 4.17 -11.71 10.56
C PRO A 66 5.01 -12.20 9.38
N GLN A 67 5.47 -13.45 9.39
CA GLN A 67 6.27 -14.06 8.31
C GLN A 67 5.53 -13.96 6.96
N ALA A 68 4.28 -14.41 6.94
CA ALA A 68 3.51 -14.55 5.72
C ALA A 68 2.92 -13.21 5.27
N GLY A 69 2.48 -12.38 6.22
CA GLY A 69 2.03 -11.01 5.94
C GLY A 69 3.13 -10.13 5.35
N LEU A 70 4.34 -10.14 5.92
CA LEU A 70 5.48 -9.38 5.40
C LEU A 70 5.93 -9.88 4.03
N ALA A 71 5.99 -11.20 3.82
CA ALA A 71 6.36 -11.79 2.54
C ALA A 71 5.38 -11.42 1.43
N LEU A 72 4.07 -11.56 1.69
CA LEU A 72 3.05 -11.21 0.70
C LEU A 72 3.00 -9.69 0.45
N SER A 73 3.18 -8.88 1.49
CA SER A 73 3.35 -7.43 1.37
C SER A 73 4.50 -7.07 0.44
N ALA A 74 5.66 -7.69 0.61
CA ALA A 74 6.83 -7.47 -0.24
C ALA A 74 6.53 -7.79 -1.72
N ILE A 75 5.89 -8.93 -1.97
CA ILE A 75 5.53 -9.38 -3.32
C ILE A 75 4.56 -8.41 -3.99
N LEU A 76 3.49 -8.01 -3.29
CA LEU A 76 2.51 -7.06 -3.83
C LEU A 76 3.15 -5.69 -4.09
N LEU A 77 3.92 -5.16 -3.12
CA LEU A 77 4.58 -3.87 -3.26
C LEU A 77 5.61 -3.89 -4.41
N ALA A 78 6.38 -4.96 -4.57
CA ALA A 78 7.30 -5.10 -5.69
C ALA A 78 6.55 -5.14 -7.04
N GLY A 79 5.46 -5.91 -7.11
CA GLY A 79 4.58 -5.96 -8.28
C GLY A 79 4.00 -4.59 -8.64
N PHE A 80 3.47 -3.87 -7.66
CA PHE A 80 2.96 -2.51 -7.85
C PHE A 80 4.06 -1.54 -8.30
N THR A 81 5.25 -1.60 -7.70
CA THR A 81 6.41 -0.80 -8.12
C THR A 81 6.73 -1.04 -9.59
N LEU A 82 6.78 -2.31 -10.00
CA LEU A 82 7.10 -2.69 -11.38
C LEU A 82 6.04 -2.17 -12.35
N VAL A 83 4.75 -2.33 -12.03
CA VAL A 83 3.65 -1.82 -12.86
C VAL A 83 3.72 -0.29 -12.98
N ILE A 84 3.98 0.43 -11.88
CA ILE A 84 4.14 1.88 -11.88
C ILE A 84 5.32 2.29 -12.75
N MET A 85 6.48 1.63 -12.59
CA MET A 85 7.68 1.91 -13.36
C MET A 85 7.47 1.66 -14.86
N VAL A 86 6.85 0.54 -15.23
CA VAL A 86 6.51 0.23 -16.63
C VAL A 86 5.52 1.26 -17.19
N SER A 87 4.54 1.70 -16.41
CA SER A 87 3.56 2.72 -16.81
C SER A 87 4.22 4.06 -17.12
N ILE A 88 5.12 4.50 -16.23
CA ILE A 88 5.90 5.74 -16.41
C ILE A 88 6.78 5.62 -17.66
N ARG A 89 7.48 4.50 -17.84
CA ARG A 89 8.36 4.29 -19.00
C ARG A 89 7.60 4.23 -20.33
N LYS A 90 6.37 3.73 -20.31
CA LYS A 90 5.48 3.71 -21.50
C LYS A 90 4.73 5.03 -21.73
N GLY A 91 4.94 6.05 -20.89
CA GLY A 91 4.25 7.34 -21.00
C GLY A 91 2.73 7.27 -20.75
N VAL A 92 2.25 6.19 -20.13
CA VAL A 92 0.82 5.98 -19.87
C VAL A 92 0.42 6.87 -18.70
N ARG A 93 -0.26 7.98 -18.98
CA ARG A 93 -0.83 8.91 -17.99
C ARG A 93 -2.15 8.42 -17.40
N ALA A 94 -2.27 7.11 -17.16
CA ALA A 94 -3.44 6.58 -16.46
C ALA A 94 -3.35 6.97 -14.96
N PRO A 95 -4.46 7.35 -14.31
CA PRO A 95 -4.46 7.63 -12.88
C PRO A 95 -4.20 6.33 -12.09
N CYS A 96 -3.33 6.38 -11.08
CA CYS A 96 -3.09 5.24 -10.20
C CYS A 96 -4.22 5.12 -9.18
N ARG A 97 -5.14 4.18 -9.37
CA ARG A 97 -6.26 3.97 -8.45
C ARG A 97 -5.93 3.04 -7.26
N CYS A 98 -4.66 2.90 -6.88
CA CYS A 98 -4.23 2.03 -5.77
C CYS A 98 -4.92 2.38 -4.44
N PHE A 99 -5.36 3.61 -4.22
CA PHE A 99 -6.14 4.02 -3.03
C PHE A 99 -7.53 4.58 -3.37
N GLY A 100 -8.02 4.33 -4.58
CA GLY A 100 -9.38 4.69 -5.01
C GLY A 100 -9.68 6.18 -5.22
N PHE A 101 -8.91 7.09 -4.61
CA PHE A 101 -9.19 8.54 -4.59
C PHE A 101 -8.26 9.41 -5.44
N SER A 102 -7.06 8.93 -5.80
CA SER A 102 -6.08 9.79 -6.48
C SER A 102 -6.41 9.97 -7.97
N ALA A 103 -6.78 11.19 -8.35
CA ALA A 103 -6.92 11.64 -9.74
C ALA A 103 -5.60 12.16 -10.32
N THR A 104 -4.53 12.19 -9.53
CA THR A 104 -3.22 12.64 -10.00
C THR A 104 -2.60 11.59 -10.94
N PRO A 105 -1.97 12.01 -12.05
CA PRO A 105 -1.29 11.10 -12.96
C PRO A 105 -0.21 10.29 -12.22
N LEU A 106 0.00 9.03 -12.63
CA LEU A 106 1.10 8.19 -12.15
C LEU A 106 2.43 8.96 -12.17
N GLY A 107 2.93 9.32 -10.98
CA GLY A 107 4.14 10.11 -10.82
C GLY A 107 5.21 9.45 -9.96
N ARG A 108 6.38 10.11 -9.86
CA ARG A 108 7.50 9.69 -9.00
C ARG A 108 7.10 9.57 -7.52
N VAL A 109 6.09 10.33 -7.09
CA VAL A 109 5.53 10.31 -5.73
C VAL A 109 5.07 8.91 -5.32
N HIS A 110 4.38 8.17 -6.20
CA HIS A 110 3.92 6.82 -5.87
C HIS A 110 5.07 5.81 -5.76
N LEU A 111 6.16 6.00 -6.52
CA LEU A 111 7.37 5.20 -6.36
C LEU A 111 8.02 5.47 -5.00
N VAL A 112 8.07 6.74 -4.56
CA VAL A 112 8.59 7.09 -3.23
C VAL A 112 7.73 6.46 -2.13
N ARG A 113 6.40 6.60 -2.18
CA ARG A 113 5.50 5.96 -1.21
C ARG A 113 5.72 4.44 -1.17
N ASN A 114 5.80 3.79 -2.32
CA ASN A 114 5.96 2.34 -2.36
C ASN A 114 7.35 1.90 -1.87
N ALA A 115 8.39 2.69 -2.13
CA ALA A 115 9.72 2.47 -1.57
C ALA A 115 9.72 2.64 -0.04
N LEU A 116 9.00 3.63 0.50
CA LEU A 116 8.81 3.78 1.94
C LEU A 116 8.09 2.58 2.55
N LEU A 117 7.03 2.08 1.90
CA LEU A 117 6.34 0.86 2.35
C LEU A 117 7.24 -0.39 2.29
N LEU A 118 8.07 -0.52 1.25
CA LEU A 118 9.07 -1.58 1.18
C LEU A 118 10.12 -1.46 2.30
N LEU A 119 10.53 -0.24 2.66
CA LEU A 119 11.41 -0.03 3.80
C LEU A 119 10.73 -0.47 5.10
N VAL A 120 9.43 -0.20 5.28
CA VAL A 120 8.67 -0.70 6.45
C VAL A 120 8.61 -2.23 6.46
N VAL A 121 8.49 -2.89 5.30
CA VAL A 121 8.58 -4.35 5.22
C VAL A 121 9.94 -4.86 5.68
N VAL A 122 11.04 -4.23 5.24
CA VAL A 122 12.39 -4.60 5.67
C VAL A 122 12.57 -4.39 7.17
N LEU A 123 12.13 -3.25 7.71
CA LEU A 123 12.19 -2.96 9.14
C LEU A 123 11.37 -3.96 9.95
N GLY A 124 10.16 -4.29 9.50
CA GLY A 124 9.33 -5.35 10.11
C GLY A 124 10.04 -6.71 10.06
N GLY A 125 10.69 -7.06 8.96
CA GLY A 125 11.49 -8.27 8.83
C GLY A 125 12.67 -8.32 9.81
N THR A 126 13.39 -7.21 10.00
CA THR A 126 14.43 -7.13 11.03
C THR A 126 13.84 -7.28 12.43
N GLY A 127 12.69 -6.64 12.70
CA GLY A 127 11.94 -6.79 13.95
C GLY A 127 11.57 -8.25 14.24
N LEU A 128 11.17 -8.99 13.20
CA LEU A 128 10.82 -10.41 13.30
C LEU A 128 12.02 -11.30 13.61
N ILE A 129 13.17 -11.06 12.96
CA ILE A 129 14.40 -11.85 13.17
C ILE A 129 14.94 -11.66 14.59
N PHE A 130 14.86 -10.44 15.11
CA PHE A 130 15.40 -10.08 16.43
C PHE A 130 14.31 -10.00 17.52
N SER A 131 13.11 -10.51 17.27
CA SER A 131 12.03 -10.56 18.25
C SER A 131 12.36 -11.57 19.34
N GLY A 132 12.24 -11.14 20.60
CA GLY A 132 12.61 -11.94 21.78
C GLY A 132 11.42 -12.60 22.48
N GLY A 133 10.20 -12.31 22.04
CA GLY A 133 8.97 -12.78 22.68
C GLY A 133 7.80 -11.83 22.43
N PRO A 134 6.61 -12.14 22.99
CA PRO A 134 5.45 -11.26 22.85
C PRO A 134 5.74 -9.90 23.53
N PRO A 135 5.33 -8.78 22.91
CA PRO A 135 5.46 -7.46 23.52
C PRO A 135 4.61 -7.36 24.78
N ASP A 136 5.09 -6.59 25.75
CA ASP A 136 4.32 -6.24 26.94
C ASP A 136 3.22 -5.20 26.61
N ALA A 137 2.30 -4.98 27.57
CA ALA A 137 1.17 -4.07 27.37
C ALA A 137 1.62 -2.62 27.08
N ALA A 138 2.71 -2.17 27.72
CA ALA A 138 3.28 -0.85 27.49
C ALA A 138 3.84 -0.72 26.06
N GLY A 139 4.54 -1.74 25.57
CA GLY A 139 4.99 -1.81 24.18
C GLY A 139 3.82 -1.74 23.20
N LEU A 140 2.76 -2.52 23.41
CA LEU A 140 1.57 -2.46 22.56
C LEU A 140 0.91 -1.07 22.55
N ALA A 141 0.82 -0.42 23.71
CA ALA A 141 0.25 0.92 23.86
C ALA A 141 1.00 2.00 23.07
N VAL A 142 2.29 1.77 22.74
CA VAL A 142 3.10 2.68 21.92
C VAL A 142 3.14 2.26 20.46
N ALA A 143 3.33 0.96 20.17
CA ALA A 143 3.49 0.45 18.81
C ALA A 143 2.23 0.62 17.97
N VAL A 144 1.06 0.37 18.54
CA VAL A 144 -0.20 0.43 17.79
C VAL A 144 -0.50 1.87 17.34
N PRO A 145 -0.49 2.89 18.22
CA PRO A 145 -0.66 4.27 17.78
C PRO A 145 0.42 4.74 16.81
N ALA A 146 1.68 4.35 17.02
CA ALA A 146 2.77 4.71 16.11
C ALA A 146 2.56 4.12 14.70
N GLY A 147 2.18 2.84 14.63
CA GLY A 147 1.85 2.18 13.37
C GLY A 147 0.63 2.80 12.67
N LEU A 148 -0.41 3.15 13.43
CA LEU A 148 -1.61 3.84 12.91
C LEU A 148 -1.27 5.23 12.37
N ALA A 149 -0.51 6.02 13.12
CA ALA A 149 -0.06 7.34 12.69
C ALA A 149 0.76 7.24 11.39
N GLY A 150 1.69 6.28 11.33
CA GLY A 150 2.46 6.01 10.12
C GLY A 150 1.59 5.60 8.92
N ALA A 151 0.58 4.76 9.15
CA ALA A 151 -0.37 4.37 8.10
C ALA A 151 -1.15 5.58 7.58
N ILE A 152 -1.68 6.42 8.47
CA ILE A 152 -2.42 7.63 8.10
C ILE A 152 -1.55 8.55 7.24
N VAL A 153 -0.30 8.79 7.67
CA VAL A 153 0.65 9.63 6.92
C VAL A 153 0.93 9.06 5.53
N LEU A 154 1.13 7.74 5.40
CA LEU A 154 1.43 7.12 4.11
C LEU A 154 0.21 6.99 3.18
N ILE A 155 -1.00 6.85 3.75
CA ILE A 155 -2.25 6.88 2.99
C ILE A 155 -2.51 8.30 2.47
N ALA A 156 -2.35 9.31 3.32
CA ALA A 156 -2.52 10.73 2.97
C ALA A 156 -1.34 11.30 2.15
N PHE A 157 -0.27 10.54 1.94
CA PHE A 157 0.95 11.02 1.30
C PHE A 157 0.73 11.61 -0.10
N ASP A 158 -0.15 10.98 -0.89
CA ASP A 158 -0.47 11.46 -2.24
C ASP A 158 -1.21 12.81 -2.19
N ASP A 159 -2.16 12.98 -1.25
CA ASP A 159 -2.92 14.22 -1.09
C ASP A 159 -2.01 15.37 -0.60
N ILE A 160 -1.10 15.06 0.34
CA ILE A 160 -0.09 15.99 0.84
C ILE A 160 0.86 16.42 -0.28
N ALA A 161 1.36 15.47 -1.08
CA ALA A 161 2.21 15.79 -2.22
C ALA A 161 1.49 16.65 -3.27
N GLY A 162 0.19 16.41 -3.49
CA GLY A 162 -0.66 17.22 -4.35
C GLY A 162 -0.71 18.69 -3.94
N LEU A 163 -0.92 18.97 -2.64
CA LEU A 163 -0.94 20.33 -2.07
C LEU A 163 0.35 21.11 -2.37
N PHE A 164 1.51 20.48 -2.23
CA PHE A 164 2.79 21.14 -2.50
C PHE A 164 3.08 21.31 -3.99
N MET A 165 2.59 20.40 -4.84
CA MET A 165 2.78 20.49 -6.30
C MET A 165 1.86 21.53 -6.95
N GLU A 166 0.62 21.67 -6.48
CA GLU A 166 -0.31 22.71 -6.97
C GLU A 166 0.21 24.12 -6.66
N THR A 167 0.86 24.31 -5.50
CA THR A 167 1.45 25.61 -5.10
C THR A 167 2.58 26.07 -6.04
N SER A 168 3.27 25.14 -6.71
CA SER A 168 4.35 25.47 -7.66
C SER A 168 3.88 25.86 -9.06
N GLY A 169 2.57 25.80 -9.35
CA GLY A 169 1.99 26.10 -10.66
C GLY A 169 1.35 27.49 -10.81
N SER A 170 1.31 28.29 -9.75
CA SER A 170 0.80 29.67 -9.78
C SER A 170 1.95 30.69 -9.84
N VAL A 171 2.53 30.88 -11.01
CA VAL A 171 3.31 32.09 -11.37
C VAL A 171 2.87 32.55 -12.74
#